data_AF-A0A1Q3CNE7-F1
#
_entry.id   AF-A0A1Q3CNE7-F1
#
_cell.length_a   1.000
_cell.length_b   1.000
_cell.length_c   1.000
_cell.angle_alpha   90.00
_cell.angle_beta   90.00
_cell.angle_gamma   90.00
#
_symmetry.space_group_name_H-M   'P 1'
#
loop_
_entity.id
_entity.type
_entity.pdbx_description
1 polymer ?
#
loop_
_entity_poly.entity_id
_entity_poly.type
_entity_poly.pdbx_seq_one_letter_code
_entity_poly.pdbx_strand_id
1 'polypeptide(L)'
;EVEGFHPTQILSILYPNDLNIHPNMALSTNRLSVDHRLLHHLIVHQLLPTGGGYAKLSRMQAFLMWCILSKIEFCFPFLMLKTIVRAFTQKKSVLPFGSILTKIFQHHQVRLEGEVATKLKKEDTDNKSTLNRMGWKKRG
;
A
#
# COMPACT_ATOMS: atom_id res chain seq x y z
N GLU A 1 17.60 4.46 13.22
CA GLU A 1 16.14 4.64 13.36
C GLU A 1 15.74 5.89 12.58
N VAL A 2 14.49 6.01 12.12
CA VAL A 2 14.02 7.26 11.49
C VAL A 2 13.76 8.26 12.62
N GLU A 3 14.29 9.47 12.54
CA GLU A 3 14.11 10.49 13.57
C GLU A 3 12.61 10.82 13.74
N GLY A 4 12.12 10.82 14.99
CA GLY A 4 10.69 10.98 15.31
C GLY A 4 9.83 9.73 15.09
N PHE A 5 10.38 8.63 14.59
CA PHE A 5 9.64 7.39 14.42
C PHE A 5 9.65 6.55 15.71
N HIS A 6 8.62 6.73 16.53
CA HIS A 6 8.37 5.84 17.65
C HIS A 6 7.27 4.83 17.27
N PRO A 7 7.57 3.51 17.26
CA PRO A 7 6.58 2.48 16.92
C PRO A 7 5.27 2.59 17.71
N THR A 8 5.34 3.08 18.95
CA THR A 8 4.18 3.33 19.82
C THR A 8 3.25 4.43 19.31
N GLN A 9 3.78 5.49 18.68
CA GLN A 9 2.97 6.60 18.15
C GLN A 9 2.17 6.19 16.90
N ILE A 10 2.70 5.28 16.09
CA ILE A 10 1.96 4.72 14.94
C ILE A 10 0.75 3.93 15.44
N LEU A 11 0.92 3.17 16.52
CA LEU A 11 -0.14 2.32 17.05
C LEU A 11 -1.31 3.13 17.57
N SER A 12 -1.06 4.25 18.26
CA SER A 12 -2.13 5.13 18.74
C SER A 12 -2.91 5.78 17.61
N ILE A 13 -2.25 6.10 16.49
CA ILE A 13 -2.91 6.65 15.30
C ILE A 13 -3.71 5.58 14.56
N LEU A 14 -3.13 4.39 14.35
CA LEU A 14 -3.76 3.33 13.56
C LEU A 14 -4.85 2.58 14.33
N TYR A 15 -4.71 2.44 15.64
CA TYR A 15 -5.58 1.67 16.53
C TYR A 15 -5.96 2.49 17.79
N PRO A 16 -6.64 3.64 17.63
CA PRO A 16 -6.92 4.54 18.75
C PRO A 16 -7.78 3.92 19.87
N ASN A 17 -8.51 2.83 19.57
CA ASN A 17 -9.43 2.18 20.49
C ASN A 17 -8.93 0.82 21.03
N ASP A 18 -7.73 0.36 20.65
CA ASP A 18 -7.20 -0.94 21.10
C ASP A 18 -6.12 -0.72 22.18
N LEU A 19 -6.53 -0.81 23.45
CA LEU A 19 -5.64 -0.60 24.60
C LEU A 19 -4.60 -1.73 24.80
N ASN A 20 -4.79 -2.88 24.13
CA ASN A 20 -3.92 -4.05 24.27
C ASN A 20 -2.83 -4.12 23.18
N ILE A 21 -2.71 -3.08 22.36
CA ILE A 21 -1.78 -3.10 21.24
C ILE A 21 -0.37 -2.70 21.67
N HIS A 22 0.60 -3.51 21.28
CA HIS A 22 2.00 -3.33 21.65
C HIS A 22 2.93 -3.38 20.43
N PRO A 23 4.07 -2.67 20.43
CA PRO A 23 5.00 -2.58 19.28
C PRO A 23 5.50 -3.91 18.72
N ASN A 24 5.57 -4.94 19.57
CA ASN A 24 6.07 -6.26 19.20
C ASN A 24 4.96 -7.23 18.74
N MET A 25 3.70 -6.80 18.76
CA MET A 25 2.57 -7.61 18.34
C MET A 25 2.46 -7.68 16.81
N ALA A 26 1.99 -8.81 16.28
CA ALA A 26 1.59 -8.92 14.90
C ALA A 26 0.34 -8.05 14.64
N LEU A 27 0.50 -7.01 13.83
CA LEU A 27 -0.57 -6.08 13.49
C LEU A 27 -1.50 -6.69 12.44
N SER A 28 -2.81 -6.55 12.66
CA SER A 28 -3.85 -7.15 11.83
C SER A 28 -4.80 -6.11 11.28
N THR A 29 -5.12 -6.21 9.99
CA THR A 29 -5.89 -5.18 9.28
C THR A 29 -7.37 -5.17 9.65
N ASN A 30 -7.90 -6.25 10.20
CA ASN A 30 -9.29 -6.33 10.66
C ASN A 30 -9.61 -5.42 11.87
N ARG A 31 -8.58 -4.97 12.61
CA ARG A 31 -8.72 -4.04 13.74
C ARG A 31 -8.61 -2.57 13.34
N LEU A 32 -8.29 -2.30 12.08
CA LEU A 32 -8.24 -0.93 11.54
C LEU A 32 -9.65 -0.40 11.25
N SER A 33 -9.81 0.92 11.30
CA SER A 33 -11.02 1.60 10.79
C SER A 33 -11.22 1.30 9.29
N VAL A 34 -12.42 1.58 8.76
CA VAL A 34 -12.70 1.40 7.32
C VAL A 34 -11.76 2.25 6.47
N ASP A 35 -11.56 3.52 6.84
CA ASP A 35 -10.67 4.43 6.10
C ASP A 35 -9.20 3.99 6.16
N HIS A 36 -8.74 3.49 7.31
CA HIS A 36 -7.40 2.93 7.44
C HIS A 36 -7.23 1.64 6.63
N ARG A 37 -8.26 0.79 6.51
CA ARG A 37 -8.22 -0.39 5.63
C ARG A 37 -8.15 0.00 4.15
N LEU A 38 -8.87 1.04 3.74
CA LEU A 38 -8.75 1.57 2.38
C LEU A 38 -7.36 2.13 2.10
N LEU A 39 -6.79 2.88 3.05
CA LEU A 39 -5.42 3.37 2.94
C LEU A 39 -4.40 2.23 2.86
N HIS A 40 -4.54 1.21 3.70
CA HIS A 40 -3.71 0.00 3.63
C HIS A 40 -3.83 -0.67 2.26
N HIS A 41 -5.05 -0.81 1.73
CA HIS A 41 -5.29 -1.37 0.42
C HIS A 41 -4.57 -0.58 -0.69
N LEU A 42 -4.68 0.75 -0.66
CA LEU A 42 -3.94 1.62 -1.58
C LEU A 42 -2.43 1.40 -1.48
N ILE A 43 -1.89 1.31 -0.25
CA ILE A 43 -0.47 1.08 -0.04
C ILE A 43 -0.04 -0.27 -0.61
N VAL A 44 -0.72 -1.37 -0.30
CA VAL A 44 -0.27 -2.71 -0.70
C VAL A 44 -0.44 -3.01 -2.19
N HIS A 45 -1.25 -2.23 -2.90
CA HIS A 45 -1.44 -2.37 -4.34
C HIS A 45 -0.67 -1.32 -5.17
N GLN A 46 -0.49 -0.09 -4.66
CA GLN A 46 0.08 1.01 -5.45
C GLN A 46 1.43 1.51 -4.93
N LEU A 47 1.62 1.65 -3.62
CA LEU A 47 2.82 2.28 -3.05
C LEU A 47 3.90 1.27 -2.64
N LEU A 48 3.48 0.09 -2.19
CA LEU A 48 4.34 -1.02 -1.83
C LEU A 48 3.67 -2.34 -2.26
N PRO A 49 3.65 -2.63 -3.58
CA PRO A 49 3.07 -3.85 -4.12
C PRO A 49 3.57 -5.10 -3.39
N THR A 50 2.64 -5.85 -2.79
CA THR A 50 2.93 -7.11 -2.09
C THR A 50 2.10 -8.26 -2.64
N GLY A 51 2.73 -9.42 -2.80
CA GLY A 51 2.11 -10.63 -3.33
C GLY A 51 1.37 -11.41 -2.24
N GLY A 52 0.27 -10.87 -1.75
CA GLY A 52 -0.57 -11.48 -0.72
C GLY A 52 -0.25 -11.03 0.72
N GLY A 53 -0.87 -11.69 1.70
CA GLY A 53 -0.72 -11.36 3.13
C GLY A 53 -1.50 -10.14 3.60
N TYR A 54 -2.56 -9.74 2.89
CA TYR A 54 -3.34 -8.52 3.15
C TYR A 54 -4.06 -8.48 4.51
N ALA A 55 -4.15 -9.61 5.22
CA ALA A 55 -4.69 -9.67 6.57
C ALA A 55 -3.70 -9.11 7.62
N LYS A 56 -2.40 -9.10 7.31
CA LYS A 56 -1.34 -8.64 8.21
C LYS A 56 -0.83 -7.28 7.77
N LEU A 57 -0.44 -6.47 8.74
CA LEU A 57 0.16 -5.16 8.52
C LEU A 57 1.66 -5.24 8.85
N SER A 58 2.52 -5.14 7.82
CA SER A 58 3.97 -5.10 8.03
C SER A 58 4.41 -3.75 8.62
N ARG A 59 5.57 -3.72 9.29
CA ARG A 59 6.13 -2.47 9.84
C ARG A 59 6.31 -1.38 8.77
N MET A 60 6.74 -1.74 7.56
CA MET A 60 6.88 -0.79 6.45
C MET A 60 5.52 -0.23 5.98
N GLN A 61 4.48 -1.08 5.92
CA GLN A 61 3.14 -0.61 5.58
C GLN A 61 2.58 0.31 6.66
N ALA A 62 2.76 -0.04 7.94
CA ALA A 62 2.37 0.81 9.07
C ALA A 62 3.10 2.17 9.05
N PHE A 63 4.39 2.18 8.73
CA PHE A 63 5.17 3.40 8.53
C PHE A 63 4.60 4.26 7.41
N LEU A 64 4.31 3.70 6.23
CA LEU A 64 3.74 4.47 5.12
C LEU A 64 2.34 5.01 5.44
N MET A 65 1.52 4.23 6.12
CA MET A 65 0.22 4.71 6.60
C MET A 65 0.39 5.90 7.55
N TRP A 66 1.30 5.79 8.51
CA TRP A 66 1.63 6.88 9.43
C TRP A 66 2.11 8.12 8.69
N CYS A 67 3.04 7.99 7.75
CA CYS A 67 3.51 9.13 6.96
C CYS A 67 2.36 9.84 6.24
N ILE A 68 1.45 9.09 5.61
CA ILE A 68 0.31 9.68 4.90
C ILE A 68 -0.67 10.36 5.86
N LEU A 69 -1.04 9.71 6.96
CA LEU A 69 -1.99 10.25 7.95
C LEU A 69 -1.42 11.47 8.69
N SER A 70 -0.13 11.45 9.00
CA SER A 70 0.58 12.55 9.66
C SER A 70 1.12 13.60 8.69
N LYS A 71 0.88 13.46 7.39
CA LYS A 71 1.37 14.36 6.32
C LYS A 71 2.90 14.54 6.33
N ILE A 72 3.62 13.48 6.67
CA ILE A 72 5.09 13.44 6.65
C ILE A 72 5.53 13.03 5.25
N GLU A 73 6.39 13.86 4.67
CA GLU A 73 6.97 13.58 3.36
C GLU A 73 7.87 12.35 3.43
N PHE A 74 7.80 11.53 2.39
CA PHE A 74 8.70 10.39 2.22
C PHE A 74 9.14 10.28 0.77
N CYS A 75 10.35 9.76 0.54
CA CYS A 75 10.89 9.62 -0.80
C CYS A 75 10.30 8.38 -1.51
N PHE A 76 9.16 8.59 -2.17
CA PHE A 76 8.49 7.53 -2.93
C PHE A 76 9.36 6.94 -4.07
N PRO A 77 10.12 7.72 -4.85
CA PRO A 77 11.02 7.17 -5.87
C PRO A 77 12.05 6.18 -5.30
N PHE A 78 12.60 6.48 -4.12
CA PHE A 78 13.54 5.59 -3.44
C PHE A 78 12.88 4.28 -3.01
N LEU A 79 11.63 4.33 -2.52
CA LEU A 79 10.85 3.14 -2.19
C LEU A 79 10.57 2.28 -3.43
N MET A 80 10.23 2.92 -4.56
CA MET A 80 10.03 2.25 -5.84
C MET A 80 11.29 1.52 -6.28
N LEU A 81 12.44 2.21 -6.30
CA LEU A 81 13.74 1.63 -6.69
C LEU A 81 14.10 0.42 -5.82
N LYS A 82 14.00 0.54 -4.49
CA LYS A 82 14.26 -0.59 -3.57
C LYS A 82 13.36 -1.79 -3.86
N THR A 83 12.10 -1.54 -4.17
CA THR A 83 11.12 -2.60 -4.43
C THR A 83 11.34 -3.26 -5.79
N ILE A 84 11.71 -2.48 -6.81
CA ILE A 84 12.11 -2.98 -8.14
C ILE A 84 13.36 -3.85 -8.04
N VAL A 85 14.42 -3.36 -7.37
CA VAL A 85 15.67 -4.11 -7.15
C VAL A 85 15.37 -5.42 -6.44
N ARG A 86 14.54 -5.40 -5.39
CA ARG A 86 14.13 -6.62 -4.70
C ARG A 86 13.37 -7.60 -5.61
N ALA A 87 12.44 -7.13 -6.42
CA ALA A 87 11.69 -7.98 -7.35
C ALA A 87 12.62 -8.64 -8.39
N PHE A 88 13.60 -7.88 -8.89
CA PHE A 88 14.63 -8.37 -9.78
C PHE A 88 15.51 -9.44 -9.12
N THR A 89 16.03 -9.19 -7.91
CA THR A 89 16.84 -10.17 -7.16
C THR A 89 16.06 -11.44 -6.85
N GLN A 90 14.76 -11.33 -6.58
CA GLN A 90 13.87 -12.48 -6.32
C GLN A 90 13.42 -13.21 -7.59
N LYS A 91 13.91 -12.79 -8.78
CA LYS A 91 13.52 -13.35 -10.09
C LYS A 91 12.01 -13.43 -10.29
N LYS A 92 11.27 -12.43 -9.81
CA LYS A 92 9.83 -12.34 -10.06
C LYS A 92 9.59 -12.09 -11.55
N SER A 93 8.55 -12.71 -12.09
CA SER A 93 8.16 -12.54 -13.50
C SER A 93 7.57 -11.17 -13.81
N VAL A 94 7.12 -10.42 -12.80
CA VAL A 94 6.42 -9.14 -12.97
C VAL A 94 7.16 -8.01 -12.27
N LEU A 95 7.42 -6.94 -13.01
CA LEU A 95 7.95 -5.69 -12.47
C LEU A 95 6.85 -4.95 -11.68
N PRO A 96 7.08 -4.61 -10.40
CA PRO A 96 6.12 -3.83 -9.63
C PRO A 96 5.97 -2.41 -10.20
N PHE A 97 4.85 -1.74 -9.88
CA PHE A 97 4.53 -0.35 -10.26
C PHE A 97 4.25 -0.08 -11.74
N GLY A 98 3.93 -1.11 -12.56
CA GLY A 98 3.64 -0.95 -13.98
C GLY A 98 2.76 0.27 -14.30
N SER A 99 1.60 0.40 -13.65
CA SER A 99 0.65 1.51 -13.88
C SER A 99 1.23 2.91 -13.62
N ILE A 100 2.04 3.07 -12.56
CA ILE A 100 2.65 4.38 -12.24
C ILE A 100 3.83 4.64 -13.17
N LEU A 101 4.66 3.64 -13.44
CA LEU A 101 5.79 3.76 -14.36
C LEU A 101 5.33 4.13 -15.77
N THR A 102 4.25 3.51 -16.27
CA THR A 102 3.64 3.88 -17.56
C THR A 102 3.25 5.35 -17.59
N LYS A 103 2.62 5.87 -16.52
CA LYS A 103 2.24 7.29 -16.44
C LYS A 103 3.47 8.22 -16.40
N ILE A 104 4.51 7.85 -15.67
CA ILE A 104 5.77 8.60 -15.63
C ILE A 104 6.42 8.65 -17.01
N PHE A 105 6.50 7.50 -17.69
CA PHE A 105 7.07 7.39 -19.03
C PHE A 105 6.29 8.23 -20.05
N GLN A 106 4.95 8.19 -19.99
CA GLN A 106 4.10 9.06 -20.83
C GLN A 106 4.35 10.54 -20.55
N HIS A 107 4.45 10.95 -19.28
CA HIS A 107 4.73 12.33 -18.91
C HIS A 107 6.07 12.82 -19.49
N HIS A 108 7.09 11.96 -19.49
CA HIS A 108 8.41 12.23 -20.04
C HIS A 108 8.57 11.90 -21.53
N GLN A 109 7.47 11.64 -22.26
CA GLN A 109 7.48 11.33 -23.69
C GLN A 109 8.36 10.12 -24.07
N VAL A 110 8.54 9.18 -23.15
CA VAL A 110 9.20 7.90 -23.44
C VAL A 110 8.26 7.09 -24.33
N ARG A 111 8.77 6.67 -25.50
CA ARG A 111 8.01 5.85 -26.45
C ARG A 111 7.70 4.50 -25.82
N LEU A 112 6.41 4.17 -25.66
CA LEU A 112 5.91 2.88 -25.18
C LEU A 112 5.66 1.90 -26.33
N GLU A 113 6.51 1.92 -27.36
CA GLU A 113 6.31 1.08 -28.54
C GLU A 113 6.41 -0.40 -28.18
N GLY A 114 5.44 -1.19 -28.64
CA GLY A 114 5.32 -2.62 -28.31
C GLY A 114 4.46 -2.91 -27.08
N GLU A 115 4.06 -1.91 -26.29
CA GLU A 115 3.12 -2.09 -25.18
C GLU A 115 1.67 -2.13 -25.68
N VAL A 116 0.94 -3.19 -25.35
CA VAL A 116 -0.50 -3.30 -25.66
C VAL A 116 -1.28 -2.69 -24.50
N ALA A 117 -1.97 -1.57 -24.76
CA ALA A 117 -2.86 -0.97 -23.77
C ALA A 117 -3.95 -1.98 -23.38
N THR A 118 -3.88 -2.46 -22.14
CA THR A 118 -4.90 -3.36 -21.58
C THR A 118 -6.02 -2.50 -21.01
N LYS A 119 -7.24 -2.69 -21.53
CA LYS A 119 -8.43 -2.10 -20.91
C LYS A 119 -8.62 -2.70 -19.52
N LEU A 120 -8.98 -1.86 -18.55
CA LEU A 120 -9.39 -2.33 -17.24
C LEU A 120 -10.51 -3.35 -17.38
N LYS A 121 -10.33 -4.49 -16.74
CA LYS A 121 -11.33 -5.55 -16.65
C LYS A 121 -12.08 -5.43 -15.33
N LYS A 122 -13.18 -6.16 -15.24
CA LYS A 122 -13.96 -6.25 -13.99
C LYS A 122 -13.12 -6.77 -12.81
N GLU A 123 -12.13 -7.61 -13.08
CA GLU A 123 -11.16 -8.11 -12.09
C GLU A 123 -10.20 -7.03 -11.55
N ASP A 124 -9.99 -5.96 -12.30
CA ASP A 124 -9.20 -4.80 -11.88
C ASP A 124 -10.03 -3.78 -11.06
N THR A 125 -11.32 -4.06 -10.86
CA THR A 125 -12.24 -3.21 -10.09
C THR A 125 -12.69 -3.89 -8.81
N ASP A 126 -12.83 -3.11 -7.74
CA ASP A 126 -13.36 -3.62 -6.48
C ASP A 126 -14.83 -4.01 -6.62
N ASN A 127 -15.08 -5.31 -6.51
CA ASN A 127 -16.44 -5.82 -6.47
C ASN A 127 -17.05 -5.62 -5.07
N LYS A 128 -18.39 -5.78 -4.98
CA LYS A 128 -19.15 -5.62 -3.74
C LYS A 128 -18.61 -6.49 -2.58
N SER A 129 -18.12 -7.69 -2.88
CA SER A 129 -17.57 -8.59 -1.84
C SER A 129 -16.26 -8.06 -1.25
N THR A 130 -15.37 -7.50 -2.09
CA THR A 130 -14.13 -6.87 -1.64
C THR A 130 -14.43 -5.65 -0.78
N LEU A 131 -15.32 -4.77 -1.24
CA LEU A 131 -15.79 -3.60 -0.48
C LEU A 131 -16.39 -4.00 0.88
N ASN A 132 -17.24 -5.03 0.92
CA ASN A 132 -17.82 -5.53 2.16
C ASN A 132 -16.75 -6.08 3.13
N ARG A 133 -15.73 -6.80 2.63
CA ARG A 133 -14.59 -7.28 3.46
C ARG A 133 -13.76 -6.13 4.03
N MET A 134 -13.70 -5.00 3.33
CA MET A 134 -13.09 -3.76 3.82
C MET A 134 -13.99 -3.01 4.83
N GLY A 135 -15.21 -3.50 5.09
CA GLY A 135 -16.18 -2.85 5.98
C GLY A 135 -16.87 -1.64 5.35
N TRP A 136 -16.75 -1.46 4.04
CA TRP A 136 -17.44 -0.39 3.32
C TRP A 136 -18.95 -0.68 3.29
N LYS A 137 -19.73 0.27 3.81
CA LYS A 137 -21.20 0.24 3.71
C LYS A 137 -21.64 1.33 2.75
N LYS A 138 -22.41 0.98 1.73
CA LYS A 138 -23.02 1.96 0.83
C LYS A 138 -23.92 2.86 1.68
N ARG A 139 -23.68 4.17 1.69
CA ARG A 139 -24.66 5.12 2.23
C ARG A 139 -25.88 5.08 1.30
N GLY A 140 -27.04 4.77 1.89
CA GLY A 140 -28.33 4.80 1.21
C GLY A 140 -28.75 6.23 0.90
#